data_AF-E6TW67-F1
#
_entry.id   AF-E6TW67-F1
#
_cell.length_a   1.000
_cell.length_b   1.000
_cell.length_c   1.000
_cell.angle_alpha   90.00
_cell.angle_beta   90.00
_cell.angle_gamma   90.00
#
_symmetry.space_group_name_H-M   'P 1'
#
loop_
_entity.id
_entity.type
_entity.pdbx_description
1 polymer ?
#
loop_
_entity_poly.entity_id
_entity_poly.type
_entity_poly.pdbx_seq_one_letter_code
_entity_poly.pdbx_strand_id
1 'polypeptide(L)'
;MKKLYVTTAVLISIVFTFCFILPFFMSGVIEEVVFDYDQNGSRIFPPFSPSSNYWLGTDELGQDIFQQLVLYGKNTIFLVVLITFLRFCFALPLGYLAKKKKGFYYSTLEKCHHYLSALPVLFLVILFINLPIIEAASWRTILVVLFIVIMEVGRLAFVISNEVNSFHREAFYEASTMTGSSVLYKLRKYDLRHIGPTIAVLFMLELSKVMLLLGQIGFLSMFISQQWFTTDGGPIVIQNQFGTWASMLADSRDHLRNSFWIPLMPALAITITMVSFQLCAESLKRYFSKDVY
;
A
#
# COMPACT_ATOMS: atom_id res chain seq x y z
N MET A 1 -25.47 0.69 12.22
CA MET A 1 -24.10 0.90 12.76
C MET A 1 -23.37 -0.39 13.10
N LYS A 2 -23.91 -1.29 13.95
CA LYS A 2 -23.28 -2.59 14.27
C LYS A 2 -22.84 -3.40 13.03
N LYS A 3 -23.68 -3.42 11.98
CA LYS A 3 -23.37 -4.12 10.72
C LYS A 3 -22.06 -3.66 10.07
N LEU A 4 -21.76 -2.35 10.04
CA LEU A 4 -20.54 -1.85 9.42
C LEU A 4 -19.28 -2.29 10.18
N TYR A 5 -19.26 -2.14 11.51
CA TYR A 5 -18.12 -2.58 12.33
C TYR A 5 -17.86 -4.09 12.22
N VAL A 6 -18.92 -4.89 12.19
CA VAL A 6 -18.79 -6.34 12.02
C VAL A 6 -18.23 -6.65 10.64
N THR A 7 -18.73 -6.02 9.57
CA THR A 7 -18.21 -6.25 8.21
C THR A 7 -16.73 -5.87 8.09
N THR A 8 -16.29 -4.78 8.74
CA THR A 8 -14.90 -4.35 8.66
C THR A 8 -13.96 -5.21 9.47
N ALA A 9 -14.36 -5.60 10.68
CA ALA A 9 -13.60 -6.54 11.50
C ALA A 9 -13.43 -7.89 10.79
N VAL A 10 -14.50 -8.41 10.18
CA VAL A 10 -14.45 -9.68 9.42
C VAL A 10 -13.51 -9.56 8.23
N LEU A 11 -13.63 -8.51 7.41
CA LEU A 11 -12.77 -8.33 6.23
C LEU A 11 -11.29 -8.19 6.58
N ILE A 12 -10.96 -7.35 7.58
CA ILE A 12 -9.58 -7.20 8.05
C ILE A 12 -9.05 -8.51 8.62
N SER A 13 -9.86 -9.24 9.38
CA SER A 13 -9.46 -10.55 9.91
C SER A 13 -9.18 -11.54 8.79
N ILE A 14 -10.00 -11.57 7.74
CA ILE A 14 -9.78 -12.44 6.57
C ILE A 14 -8.46 -12.09 5.89
N VAL A 15 -8.22 -10.81 5.58
CA VAL A 15 -6.96 -10.36 4.95
C VAL A 15 -5.76 -10.69 5.84
N PHE A 16 -5.87 -10.48 7.16
CA PHE A 16 -4.79 -10.76 8.09
C PHE A 16 -4.49 -12.26 8.18
N THR A 17 -5.52 -13.10 8.34
CA THR A 17 -5.37 -14.56 8.34
C THR A 17 -4.76 -15.04 7.03
N PHE A 18 -5.24 -14.52 5.90
CA PHE A 18 -4.75 -14.89 4.58
C PHE A 18 -3.28 -14.51 4.37
N CYS A 19 -2.87 -13.30 4.74
CA CYS A 19 -1.51 -12.80 4.50
C CYS A 19 -0.47 -13.20 5.57
N PHE A 20 -0.88 -13.55 6.79
CA PHE A 20 0.07 -13.80 7.88
C PHE A 20 -0.03 -15.19 8.51
N ILE A 21 -1.22 -15.80 8.54
CA ILE A 21 -1.42 -17.10 9.19
C ILE A 21 -1.22 -18.23 8.18
N LEU A 22 -1.87 -18.16 7.00
CA LEU A 22 -1.74 -19.20 5.96
C LEU A 22 -0.29 -19.44 5.49
N PRO A 23 0.57 -18.43 5.29
CA PRO A 23 1.95 -18.67 4.86
C PRO A 23 2.77 -19.53 5.84
N PHE A 24 2.38 -19.59 7.12
CA PHE A 24 3.08 -20.42 8.11
C PHE A 24 2.81 -21.91 7.92
N PHE A 25 1.67 -22.27 7.32
CA PHE A 25 1.27 -23.65 7.04
C PHE A 25 1.75 -24.14 5.66
N MET A 26 2.21 -23.24 4.80
CA MET A 26 2.74 -23.59 3.49
C MET A 26 4.25 -23.80 3.55
N SER A 27 4.77 -24.74 2.76
CA SER A 27 6.20 -24.73 2.44
C SER A 27 6.51 -23.40 1.76
N GLY A 28 7.53 -22.66 2.22
CA GLY A 28 7.94 -21.40 1.59
C GLY A 28 8.46 -21.54 0.16
N VAL A 29 8.40 -22.74 -0.41
CA VAL A 29 8.71 -23.08 -1.79
C VAL A 29 7.40 -23.16 -2.55
N ILE A 30 7.30 -22.39 -3.63
CA ILE A 30 6.17 -22.45 -4.55
C ILE A 30 6.34 -23.71 -5.39
N GLU A 31 5.34 -24.60 -5.38
CA GLU A 31 5.35 -25.79 -6.21
C GLU A 31 5.26 -25.40 -7.69
N GLU A 32 6.22 -25.88 -8.49
CA GLU A 32 6.32 -25.63 -9.93
C GLU A 32 6.09 -26.94 -10.68
N VAL A 33 5.08 -26.94 -11.56
CA VAL A 33 4.75 -28.11 -12.38
C VAL A 33 5.03 -27.83 -13.84
N VAL A 34 6.06 -28.51 -14.36
CA VAL A 34 6.60 -28.29 -15.71
C VAL A 34 5.68 -28.85 -16.81
N PHE A 35 4.97 -29.94 -16.55
CA PHE A 35 4.02 -30.54 -17.48
C PHE A 35 2.98 -31.38 -16.73
N ASP A 36 1.79 -31.48 -17.32
CA ASP A 36 0.72 -32.39 -16.87
C ASP A 36 0.21 -33.22 -18.07
N TYR A 37 -0.68 -34.16 -17.84
CA TYR A 37 -1.29 -35.00 -18.88
C TYR A 37 -2.78 -34.71 -19.02
N ASP A 38 -3.22 -34.45 -20.24
CA ASP A 38 -4.64 -34.37 -20.58
C ASP A 38 -5.30 -35.77 -20.53
N GLN A 39 -6.64 -35.83 -20.53
CA GLN A 39 -7.44 -37.06 -20.52
C GLN A 39 -7.07 -38.04 -21.65
N ASN A 40 -6.50 -37.53 -22.73
CA ASN A 40 -6.01 -38.29 -23.88
C ASN A 40 -4.55 -38.79 -23.73
N GLY A 41 -3.92 -38.61 -22.56
CA GLY A 41 -2.52 -38.98 -22.29
C GLY A 41 -1.49 -38.08 -23.00
N SER A 42 -1.93 -36.96 -23.57
CA SER A 42 -1.06 -35.97 -24.21
C SER A 42 -0.47 -35.01 -23.19
N ARG A 43 0.81 -34.65 -23.35
CA ARG A 43 1.46 -33.67 -22.47
C ARG A 43 0.89 -32.28 -22.74
N ILE A 44 0.45 -31.62 -21.68
CA ILE A 44 0.03 -30.23 -21.67
C ILE A 44 1.04 -29.41 -20.86
N PHE A 45 1.19 -28.15 -21.26
CA PHE A 45 2.12 -27.20 -20.65
C PHE A 45 1.35 -26.08 -19.96
N PRO A 46 1.93 -25.45 -18.92
CA PRO A 46 1.31 -24.30 -18.26
C PRO A 46 1.02 -23.15 -19.23
N PRO A 47 0.06 -22.26 -18.90
CA PRO A 47 -0.69 -22.20 -17.65
C PRO A 47 -1.85 -23.21 -17.58
N PHE A 48 -1.96 -23.93 -16.47
CA PHE A 48 -3.07 -24.84 -16.21
C PHE A 48 -4.29 -24.09 -15.66
N SER A 49 -5.47 -24.40 -16.19
CA SER A 49 -6.73 -23.84 -15.69
C SER A 49 -7.05 -24.33 -14.26
N PRO A 50 -7.85 -23.58 -13.49
CA PRO A 50 -8.29 -24.02 -12.16
C PRO A 50 -8.85 -25.44 -12.14
N SER A 51 -8.31 -26.28 -11.26
CA SER A 51 -8.65 -27.70 -11.13
C SER A 51 -8.56 -28.14 -9.66
N SER A 52 -8.92 -29.40 -9.36
CA SER A 52 -8.76 -29.96 -8.01
C SER A 52 -7.30 -29.98 -7.54
N ASN A 53 -6.37 -30.08 -8.49
CA ASN A 53 -4.93 -30.09 -8.22
C ASN A 53 -4.38 -28.66 -8.06
N TYR A 54 -4.91 -27.70 -8.84
CA TYR A 54 -4.54 -26.28 -8.76
C TYR A 54 -5.80 -25.42 -8.56
N TRP A 55 -6.15 -25.10 -7.31
CA TRP A 55 -7.44 -24.47 -7.00
C TRP A 55 -7.67 -23.15 -7.73
N LEU A 56 -6.60 -22.36 -7.95
CA LEU A 56 -6.64 -21.11 -8.70
C LEU A 56 -5.94 -21.20 -10.06
N GLY A 57 -5.51 -22.39 -10.47
CA GLY A 57 -4.67 -22.62 -11.65
C GLY A 57 -3.20 -22.29 -11.39
N THR A 58 -2.41 -22.34 -12.46
CA THR A 58 -0.98 -21.99 -12.43
C THR A 58 -0.66 -20.79 -13.31
N ASP A 59 0.50 -20.17 -13.07
CA ASP A 59 1.07 -19.17 -13.96
C ASP A 59 1.77 -19.81 -15.19
N GLU A 60 2.43 -19.00 -16.02
CA GLU A 60 3.20 -19.45 -17.20
C GLU A 60 4.33 -20.41 -16.89
N LEU A 61 4.91 -20.30 -15.69
CA LEU A 61 6.01 -21.14 -15.23
C LEU A 61 5.49 -22.44 -14.60
N GLY A 62 4.18 -22.61 -14.46
CA GLY A 62 3.58 -23.77 -13.81
C GLY A 62 3.55 -23.64 -12.28
N GLN A 63 3.72 -22.44 -11.74
CA GLN A 63 3.68 -22.17 -10.31
C GLN A 63 2.23 -22.00 -9.83
N ASP A 64 1.90 -22.57 -8.68
CA ASP A 64 0.55 -22.45 -8.10
C ASP A 64 0.23 -21.00 -7.69
N ILE A 65 -0.79 -20.42 -8.34
CA ILE A 65 -1.25 -19.04 -8.10
C ILE A 65 -1.74 -18.86 -6.67
N PHE A 66 -2.35 -19.89 -6.05
CA PHE A 66 -2.82 -19.79 -4.67
C PHE A 66 -1.66 -19.63 -3.69
N GLN A 67 -0.61 -20.42 -3.85
CA GLN A 67 0.60 -20.31 -3.03
C GLN A 67 1.28 -18.95 -3.24
N GLN A 68 1.41 -18.50 -4.50
CA GLN A 68 1.93 -17.16 -4.80
C GLN A 68 1.11 -16.07 -4.11
N LEU A 69 -0.22 -16.14 -4.17
CA LEU A 69 -1.09 -15.12 -3.60
C LEU A 69 -0.97 -15.04 -2.08
N VAL A 70 -0.85 -16.20 -1.40
CA VAL A 70 -0.63 -16.27 0.05
C VAL A 70 0.76 -15.72 0.43
N LEU A 71 1.82 -16.23 -0.20
CA LEU A 71 3.20 -15.84 0.12
C LEU A 71 3.48 -14.37 -0.18
N TYR A 72 3.01 -13.89 -1.33
CA TYR A 72 3.23 -12.50 -1.76
C TYR A 72 2.28 -11.52 -1.08
N GLY A 73 1.19 -12.00 -0.49
CA GLY A 73 0.28 -11.18 0.31
C GLY A 73 0.98 -10.58 1.53
N LYS A 74 1.77 -11.38 2.26
CA LYS A 74 2.61 -10.91 3.38
C LYS A 74 3.50 -9.74 2.96
N ASN A 75 4.21 -9.90 1.85
CA ASN A 75 5.15 -8.92 1.31
C ASN A 75 4.42 -7.63 0.89
N THR A 76 3.26 -7.78 0.24
CA THR A 76 2.45 -6.65 -0.21
C THR A 76 1.95 -5.83 0.98
N ILE A 77 1.37 -6.47 2.00
CA ILE A 77 0.87 -5.77 3.20
C ILE A 77 2.02 -5.13 3.97
N PHE A 78 3.16 -5.81 4.11
CA PHE A 78 4.34 -5.24 4.74
C PHE A 78 4.79 -3.95 4.04
N LEU A 79 4.89 -3.95 2.71
CA LEU A 79 5.31 -2.81 1.91
C LEU A 79 4.33 -1.64 2.06
N VAL A 80 3.02 -1.89 1.99
CA VAL A 80 1.96 -0.88 2.17
C VAL A 80 2.03 -0.23 3.54
N VAL A 81 2.16 -1.04 4.59
CA VAL A 81 2.28 -0.56 5.98
C VAL A 81 3.58 0.22 6.16
N LEU A 82 4.70 -0.26 5.63
CA LEU A 82 6.00 0.39 5.73
C LEU A 82 6.01 1.78 5.07
N ILE A 83 5.54 1.90 3.82
CA ILE A 83 5.44 3.18 3.11
C ILE A 83 4.54 4.14 3.89
N THR A 84 3.37 3.67 4.32
CA THR A 84 2.41 4.51 5.03
C THR A 84 3.00 4.98 6.36
N PHE A 85 3.61 4.09 7.13
CA PHE A 85 4.26 4.41 8.39
C PHE A 85 5.36 5.45 8.23
N LEU A 86 6.29 5.25 7.28
CA LEU A 86 7.34 6.22 6.98
C LEU A 86 6.77 7.58 6.57
N ARG A 87 5.70 7.60 5.75
CA ARG A 87 5.01 8.82 5.36
C ARG A 87 4.49 9.59 6.58
N PHE A 88 3.90 8.91 7.56
CA PHE A 88 3.44 9.54 8.80
C PHE A 88 4.60 10.02 9.68
N CYS A 89 5.72 9.29 9.75
CA CYS A 89 6.91 9.71 10.50
C CYS A 89 7.44 11.08 10.05
N PHE A 90 7.39 11.38 8.75
CA PHE A 90 7.79 12.69 8.22
C PHE A 90 6.65 13.71 8.20
N ALA A 91 5.42 13.28 7.86
CA ALA A 91 4.30 14.19 7.69
C ALA A 91 3.76 14.76 9.00
N LEU A 92 3.76 14.00 10.09
CA LEU A 92 3.27 14.47 11.39
C LEU A 92 4.09 15.65 11.94
N PRO A 93 5.44 15.57 12.02
CA PRO A 93 6.25 16.72 12.42
C PRO A 93 6.08 17.94 11.51
N LEU A 94 6.12 17.74 10.18
CA LEU A 94 6.00 18.82 9.21
C LEU A 94 4.63 19.52 9.30
N GLY A 95 3.54 18.74 9.36
CA GLY A 95 2.19 19.26 9.50
C GLY A 95 1.99 20.01 10.82
N TYR A 96 2.53 19.48 11.92
CA TYR A 96 2.46 20.14 13.22
C TYR A 96 3.26 21.45 13.28
N LEU A 97 4.42 21.53 12.60
CA LEU A 97 5.19 22.78 12.49
C LEU A 97 4.45 23.84 11.66
N ALA A 98 3.72 23.42 10.63
CA ALA A 98 2.96 24.30 9.75
C ALA A 98 1.56 24.70 10.28
N LYS A 99 1.13 24.18 11.44
CA LYS A 99 -0.23 24.39 11.99
C LYS A 99 -0.66 25.84 12.18
N LYS A 100 0.27 26.80 12.29
CA LYS A 100 -0.08 28.22 12.53
C LYS A 100 -0.68 28.91 11.29
N LYS A 101 -0.68 28.25 10.12
CA LYS A 101 -1.09 28.82 8.83
C LYS A 101 -0.42 30.15 8.47
N LYS A 102 0.78 30.39 9.02
CA LYS A 102 1.58 31.61 8.85
C LYS A 102 3.06 31.27 8.97
N GLY A 103 3.90 32.11 8.36
CA GLY A 103 5.36 32.00 8.44
C GLY A 103 5.97 31.01 7.44
N PHE A 104 7.30 30.85 7.55
CA PHE A 104 8.11 30.10 6.59
C PHE A 104 7.66 28.63 6.44
N TYR A 105 7.45 27.91 7.55
CA TYR A 105 7.07 26.49 7.52
C TYR A 105 5.76 26.23 6.77
N TYR A 106 4.73 27.04 7.03
CA TYR A 106 3.45 26.90 6.33
C TYR A 106 3.57 27.28 4.85
N SER A 107 4.23 28.40 4.52
CA SER A 107 4.38 28.83 3.13
C SER A 107 5.16 27.82 2.29
N THR A 108 6.23 27.23 2.84
CA THR A 108 7.00 26.18 2.15
C THR A 108 6.17 24.92 1.97
N LEU A 109 5.45 24.48 3.01
CA LEU A 109 4.59 23.29 2.93
C LEU A 109 3.44 23.48 1.94
N GLU A 110 2.77 24.63 1.97
CA GLU A 110 1.67 24.98 1.06
C GLU A 110 2.14 25.00 -0.40
N LYS A 111 3.30 25.60 -0.69
CA LYS A 111 3.90 25.57 -2.03
C LYS A 111 4.24 24.15 -2.47
N CYS A 112 4.88 23.38 -1.59
CA CYS A 112 5.23 21.98 -1.85
C CYS A 112 3.96 21.15 -2.16
N HIS A 113 2.93 21.29 -1.34
CA HIS A 113 1.62 20.66 -1.58
C HIS A 113 1.01 21.11 -2.91
N HIS A 114 1.00 22.40 -3.22
CA HIS A 114 0.42 22.95 -4.44
C HIS A 114 1.09 22.38 -5.70
N TYR A 115 2.42 22.39 -5.76
CA TYR A 115 3.17 21.88 -6.91
C TYR A 115 3.09 20.35 -7.03
N LEU A 116 3.22 19.61 -5.91
CA LEU A 116 3.15 18.15 -5.95
C LEU A 116 1.74 17.64 -6.27
N SER A 117 0.69 18.35 -5.88
CA SER A 117 -0.69 17.95 -6.18
C SER A 117 -1.10 18.22 -7.63
N ALA A 118 -0.34 19.03 -8.36
CA ALA A 118 -0.61 19.30 -9.78
C ALA A 118 -0.29 18.08 -10.67
N LEU A 119 0.60 17.20 -10.22
CA LEU A 119 1.00 16.01 -10.96
C LEU A 119 0.45 14.75 -10.29
N PRO A 120 -0.16 13.82 -11.03
CA PRO A 120 -0.54 12.53 -10.46
C PRO A 120 0.71 11.76 -10.02
N VAL A 121 0.73 11.32 -8.76
CA VAL A 121 1.90 10.66 -8.16
C VAL A 121 2.33 9.40 -8.93
N LEU A 122 1.38 8.71 -9.56
CA LEU A 122 1.69 7.59 -10.46
C LEU A 122 2.69 7.99 -11.55
N PHE A 123 2.51 9.13 -12.22
CA PHE A 123 3.43 9.58 -13.27
C PHE A 123 4.82 9.88 -12.72
N LEU A 124 4.90 10.55 -11.56
CA LEU A 124 6.17 10.85 -10.90
C LEU A 124 6.93 9.57 -10.57
N VAL A 125 6.23 8.58 -10.02
CA VAL A 125 6.82 7.30 -9.62
C VAL A 125 7.30 6.52 -10.84
N ILE A 126 6.50 6.43 -11.92
CA ILE A 126 6.91 5.75 -13.15
C ILE A 126 8.14 6.42 -13.76
N LEU A 127 8.15 7.75 -13.87
CA LEU A 127 9.28 8.49 -14.42
C LEU A 127 10.55 8.20 -13.61
N PHE A 128 10.45 8.22 -12.28
CA PHE A 128 11.59 7.95 -11.39
C PHE A 128 12.11 6.51 -11.52
N ILE A 129 11.21 5.52 -11.57
CA ILE A 129 11.54 4.10 -11.70
C ILE A 129 12.27 3.79 -13.03
N ASN A 130 11.97 4.54 -14.10
CA ASN A 130 12.55 4.38 -15.43
C ASN A 130 13.83 5.21 -15.66
N LEU A 131 14.32 5.93 -14.65
CA LEU A 131 15.62 6.60 -14.78
C LEU A 131 16.73 5.55 -14.86
N PRO A 132 17.65 5.62 -15.85
CA PRO A 132 18.71 4.61 -16.02
C PRO A 132 19.55 4.38 -14.74
N ILE A 133 19.76 5.45 -13.97
CA ILE A 133 20.51 5.39 -12.71
C ILE A 133 19.77 4.61 -11.62
N ILE A 134 18.43 4.62 -11.63
CA ILE A 134 17.56 3.90 -10.70
C ILE A 134 17.35 2.46 -11.18
N GLU A 135 17.33 2.26 -12.49
CA GLU A 135 17.20 0.95 -13.13
C GLU A 135 18.38 0.02 -12.82
N ALA A 136 19.60 0.57 -12.82
CA ALA A 136 20.84 -0.14 -12.51
C ALA A 136 21.23 -0.11 -11.01
N ALA A 137 20.47 0.59 -10.16
CA ALA A 137 20.83 0.75 -8.75
C ALA A 137 20.62 -0.55 -7.94
N SER A 138 21.66 -0.98 -7.22
CA SER A 138 21.57 -2.11 -6.28
C SER A 138 20.57 -1.86 -5.13
N TRP A 139 20.37 -0.60 -4.74
CA TRP A 139 19.40 -0.19 -3.71
C TRP A 139 18.06 0.32 -4.29
N ARG A 140 17.72 -0.05 -5.54
CA ARG A 140 16.50 0.40 -6.23
C ARG A 140 15.25 0.35 -5.37
N THR A 141 14.97 -0.78 -4.72
CA THR A 141 13.78 -0.96 -3.86
C THR A 141 13.68 0.14 -2.81
N ILE A 142 14.78 0.44 -2.12
CA ILE A 142 14.83 1.46 -1.06
C ILE A 142 14.63 2.85 -1.67
N LEU A 143 15.27 3.15 -2.80
CA LEU A 143 15.15 4.44 -3.49
C LEU A 143 13.72 4.70 -3.96
N VAL A 144 13.07 3.69 -4.55
CA VAL A 144 11.68 3.78 -5.03
C VAL A 144 10.71 3.95 -3.86
N VAL A 145 10.88 3.17 -2.78
CA VAL A 145 10.06 3.29 -1.55
C VAL A 145 10.21 4.69 -0.96
N LEU A 146 11.44 5.19 -0.80
CA LEU A 146 11.70 6.53 -0.27
C LEU A 146 11.12 7.62 -1.18
N PHE A 147 11.19 7.45 -2.50
CA PHE A 147 10.60 8.38 -3.45
C PHE A 147 9.07 8.44 -3.31
N ILE A 148 8.39 7.28 -3.25
CA ILE A 148 6.93 7.21 -3.01
C ILE A 148 6.54 7.87 -1.68
N VAL A 149 7.39 7.77 -0.66
CA VAL A 149 7.19 8.47 0.61
C VAL A 149 7.29 9.98 0.39
N ILE A 150 8.42 10.48 -0.10
CA ILE A 150 8.70 11.92 -0.21
C ILE A 150 7.67 12.66 -1.09
N MET A 151 7.27 12.06 -2.22
CA MET A 151 6.31 12.69 -3.14
C MET A 151 4.93 12.96 -2.52
N GLU A 152 4.57 12.23 -1.47
CA GLU A 152 3.24 12.30 -0.83
C GLU A 152 3.27 12.88 0.59
N VAL A 153 4.45 12.97 1.22
CA VAL A 153 4.63 13.56 2.54
C VAL A 153 4.09 14.99 2.59
N GLY A 154 4.34 15.81 1.56
CA GLY A 154 3.86 17.20 1.51
C GLY A 154 2.35 17.32 1.55
N ARG A 155 1.63 16.48 0.79
CA ARG A 155 0.17 16.45 0.77
C ARG A 155 -0.39 16.00 2.11
N LEU A 156 0.15 14.93 2.69
CA LEU A 156 -0.30 14.43 3.98
C LEU A 156 -0.02 15.44 5.12
N ALA A 157 1.17 16.05 5.14
CA ALA A 157 1.53 17.06 6.12
C ALA A 157 0.62 18.29 6.02
N PHE A 158 0.24 18.72 4.81
CA PHE A 158 -0.70 19.81 4.62
C PHE A 158 -2.08 19.48 5.20
N VAL A 159 -2.61 18.29 4.95
CA VAL A 159 -3.88 17.81 5.54
C VAL A 159 -3.80 17.81 7.06
N ILE A 160 -2.73 17.25 7.64
CA ILE A 160 -2.50 17.25 9.10
C ILE A 160 -2.42 18.68 9.63
N SER A 161 -1.74 19.60 8.96
CA SER A 161 -1.64 21.00 9.39
C SER A 161 -3.00 21.68 9.45
N ASN A 162 -3.90 21.37 8.52
CA ASN A 162 -5.25 21.91 8.48
C ASN A 162 -6.11 21.40 9.62
N GLU A 163 -6.02 20.10 9.91
CA GLU A 163 -6.71 19.46 11.03
C GLU A 163 -6.26 20.03 12.38
N VAL A 164 -4.94 20.10 12.59
CA VAL A 164 -4.36 20.64 13.83
C VAL A 164 -4.74 22.11 14.00
N ASN A 165 -4.67 22.90 12.93
CA ASN A 165 -5.09 24.31 12.98
C ASN A 165 -6.57 24.46 13.32
N SER A 166 -7.44 23.61 12.76
CA SER A 166 -8.88 23.64 13.00
C SER A 166 -9.15 23.37 14.48
N PHE A 167 -8.56 22.32 15.03
CA PHE A 167 -8.65 21.98 16.45
C PHE A 167 -8.11 23.09 17.37
N HIS A 168 -6.99 23.72 17.00
CA HIS A 168 -6.39 24.80 17.82
C HIS A 168 -7.21 26.08 17.86
N ARG A 169 -8.23 26.23 17.00
CA ARG A 169 -9.17 27.37 16.99
C ARG A 169 -10.41 27.13 17.84
N GLU A 170 -10.54 25.97 18.48
CA GLU A 170 -11.66 25.69 19.38
C GLU A 170 -11.51 26.46 20.70
N ALA A 171 -12.62 26.98 21.23
CA ALA A 171 -12.62 27.93 22.34
C ALA A 171 -11.92 27.40 23.60
N PHE A 172 -12.03 26.10 23.91
CA PHE A 172 -11.35 25.53 25.07
C PHE A 172 -9.83 25.48 24.88
N TYR A 173 -9.34 25.28 23.66
CA TYR A 173 -7.91 25.23 23.36
C TYR A 173 -7.31 26.64 23.40
N GLU A 174 -8.04 27.64 22.90
CA GLU A 174 -7.67 29.04 23.04
C GLU A 174 -7.64 29.48 24.51
N ALA A 175 -8.68 29.12 25.29
CA ALA A 175 -8.72 29.38 26.74
C ALA A 175 -7.53 28.73 27.47
N SER A 176 -7.21 27.47 27.15
CA SER A 176 -6.03 26.78 27.69
C SER A 176 -4.72 27.48 27.34
N THR A 177 -4.67 28.16 26.19
CA THR A 177 -3.49 28.90 25.75
C THR A 177 -3.37 30.24 26.50
N MET A 178 -4.49 30.92 26.75
CA MET A 178 -4.52 32.15 27.54
C MET A 178 -4.15 31.94 29.01
N THR A 179 -4.45 30.77 29.57
CA THR A 179 -4.05 30.41 30.95
C THR A 179 -2.58 30.02 31.09
N GLY A 180 -1.77 30.10 30.02
CA GLY A 180 -0.33 29.86 30.10
C GLY A 180 0.08 28.38 30.13
N SER A 181 -0.80 27.46 29.71
CA SER A 181 -0.48 26.02 29.66
C SER A 181 0.72 25.74 28.76
N SER A 182 1.68 24.94 29.23
CA SER A 182 2.89 24.61 28.48
C SER A 182 2.59 23.85 27.17
N VAL A 183 3.48 24.00 26.17
CA VAL A 183 3.31 23.37 24.85
C VAL A 183 3.26 21.84 24.96
N LEU A 184 4.13 21.25 25.80
CA LEU A 184 4.16 19.80 26.00
C LEU A 184 2.90 19.28 26.69
N TYR A 185 2.35 20.06 27.64
CA TYR A 185 1.08 19.73 28.28
C TYR A 185 -0.05 19.73 27.25
N LYS A 186 -0.17 20.78 26.42
CA LYS A 186 -1.23 20.85 25.39
C LYS A 186 -1.12 19.74 24.36
N LEU A 187 0.10 19.44 23.91
CA LEU A 187 0.39 18.31 23.03
C LEU A 187 -0.13 16.99 23.58
N ARG A 188 0.25 16.64 24.81
CA ARG A 188 -0.10 15.34 25.39
C ARG A 188 -1.56 15.26 25.81
N LYS A 189 -2.09 16.34 26.38
CA LYS A 189 -3.42 16.36 26.99
C LYS A 189 -4.54 16.59 25.98
N TYR A 190 -4.34 17.49 25.02
CA TYR A 190 -5.36 17.89 24.05
C TYR A 190 -5.05 17.30 22.68
N ASP A 191 -3.89 17.61 22.10
CA ASP A 191 -3.62 17.28 20.69
C ASP A 191 -3.63 15.77 20.44
N LEU A 192 -2.89 14.98 21.23
CA LEU A 192 -2.84 13.52 21.04
C LEU A 192 -4.20 12.85 21.25
N ARG A 193 -5.00 13.35 22.21
CA ARG A 193 -6.30 12.74 22.55
C ARG A 193 -7.35 13.04 21.49
N HIS A 194 -7.33 14.25 20.92
CA HIS A 194 -8.36 14.69 19.99
C HIS A 194 -7.98 14.47 18.53
N ILE A 195 -6.72 14.73 18.16
CA ILE A 195 -6.22 14.57 16.78
C ILE A 195 -5.77 13.14 16.52
N GLY A 196 -5.36 12.37 17.55
CA GLY A 196 -4.98 10.96 17.43
C GLY A 196 -6.04 10.09 16.70
N PRO A 197 -7.34 10.18 17.08
CA PRO A 197 -8.45 9.61 16.32
C PRO A 197 -8.45 9.95 14.83
N THR A 198 -8.33 11.24 14.47
CA THR A 198 -8.29 11.67 13.07
C THR A 198 -7.06 11.13 12.35
N ILE A 199 -5.90 11.10 13.00
CA ILE A 199 -4.66 10.51 12.46
C ILE A 199 -4.86 9.03 12.15
N ALA A 200 -5.55 8.28 13.01
CA ALA A 200 -5.84 6.87 12.77
C ALA A 200 -6.77 6.64 11.57
N VAL A 201 -7.77 7.50 11.38
CA VAL A 201 -8.62 7.50 10.17
C VAL A 201 -7.77 7.79 8.93
N LEU A 202 -6.94 8.84 8.96
CA LEU A 202 -6.05 9.20 7.86
C LEU A 202 -5.07 8.07 7.54
N PHE A 203 -4.55 7.38 8.54
CA PHE A 203 -3.64 6.25 8.36
C PHE A 203 -4.29 5.14 7.53
N MET A 204 -5.53 4.75 7.86
CA MET A 204 -6.28 3.74 7.11
C MET A 204 -6.58 4.18 5.66
N LEU A 205 -6.90 5.47 5.45
CA LEU A 205 -7.09 6.03 4.11
C LEU A 205 -5.79 6.00 3.30
N GLU A 206 -4.65 6.30 3.92
CA GLU A 206 -3.35 6.25 3.24
C GLU A 206 -2.92 4.82 2.92
N LEU A 207 -3.20 3.82 3.77
CA LEU A 207 -2.99 2.40 3.43
C LEU A 207 -3.73 2.02 2.14
N SER A 208 -5.00 2.42 2.02
CA SER A 208 -5.83 2.21 0.81
C SER A 208 -5.19 2.86 -0.43
N LYS A 209 -4.76 4.12 -0.32
CA LYS A 209 -4.11 4.84 -1.44
C LYS A 209 -2.78 4.22 -1.86
N VAL A 210 -1.95 3.80 -0.90
CA VAL A 210 -0.67 3.14 -1.19
C VAL A 210 -0.93 1.79 -1.85
N MET A 211 -1.92 1.03 -1.39
CA MET A 211 -2.32 -0.23 -2.00
C MET A 211 -2.74 -0.04 -3.47
N LEU A 212 -3.56 0.98 -3.74
CA LEU A 212 -3.98 1.34 -5.09
C LEU A 212 -2.77 1.73 -5.97
N LEU A 213 -1.85 2.54 -5.44
CA LEU A 213 -0.64 2.95 -6.16
C LEU A 213 0.24 1.74 -6.53
N LEU A 214 0.44 0.79 -5.61
CA LEU A 214 1.16 -0.45 -5.90
C LEU A 214 0.48 -1.26 -7.00
N GLY A 215 -0.85 -1.39 -6.96
CA GLY A 215 -1.62 -2.05 -8.01
C GLY A 215 -1.47 -1.36 -9.37
N GLN A 216 -1.48 -0.02 -9.42
CA GLN A 216 -1.27 0.75 -10.65
C GLN A 216 0.14 0.56 -11.21
N ILE A 217 1.16 0.56 -10.35
CA ILE A 217 2.56 0.32 -10.72
C ILE A 217 2.71 -1.10 -11.28
N GLY A 218 2.12 -2.10 -10.61
CA GLY A 218 2.10 -3.49 -11.06
C GLY A 218 1.40 -3.67 -12.40
N PHE A 219 0.23 -3.06 -12.57
CA PHE A 219 -0.52 -3.11 -13.84
C PHE A 219 0.28 -2.54 -15.03
N LEU A 220 1.12 -1.54 -14.79
CA LEU A 220 1.99 -0.94 -15.81
C LEU A 220 3.31 -1.69 -16.00
N SER A 221 3.43 -2.90 -15.44
CA SER A 221 4.62 -3.75 -15.47
C SER A 221 5.89 -3.06 -14.95
N MET A 222 5.73 -2.20 -13.95
CA MET A 222 6.84 -1.51 -13.32
C MET A 222 7.18 -2.20 -12.00
N PHE A 223 8.40 -2.70 -11.88
CA PHE A 223 8.81 -3.45 -10.69
C PHE A 223 9.56 -2.56 -9.69
N ILE A 224 9.09 -2.57 -8.44
CA ILE A 224 9.75 -1.89 -7.33
C ILE A 224 11.08 -2.57 -6.99
N SER A 225 11.06 -3.90 -6.95
CA SER A 225 12.25 -4.75 -6.84
C SER A 225 12.46 -5.45 -8.17
N GLN A 226 13.63 -5.26 -8.77
CA GLN A 226 14.03 -5.96 -9.98
C GLN A 226 15.50 -6.33 -9.83
N GLN A 227 15.86 -7.54 -10.23
CA GLN A 227 17.26 -7.91 -10.41
C GLN A 227 17.46 -8.42 -11.83
N TRP A 228 18.57 -7.96 -12.40
CA TRP A 228 19.06 -8.42 -13.67
C TRP A 228 19.78 -9.75 -13.45
N PHE A 229 19.22 -10.82 -13.99
CA PHE A 229 19.89 -12.10 -14.06
C PHE A 229 20.32 -12.36 -15.49
N THR A 230 21.60 -12.65 -15.67
CA THR A 230 22.12 -13.24 -16.91
C THR A 230 22.22 -14.74 -16.68
N THR A 231 21.40 -15.50 -17.39
CA THR A 231 21.68 -16.93 -17.59
C THR A 231 22.90 -17.04 -18.49
N ASP A 232 23.85 -17.94 -18.20
CA ASP A 232 25.06 -18.12 -19.02
C ASP A 232 24.69 -18.33 -20.50
N GLY A 233 24.93 -17.32 -21.34
CA GLY A 233 24.61 -17.31 -22.77
C GLY A 233 23.13 -17.05 -23.13
N GLY A 234 22.27 -16.77 -22.16
CA GLY A 234 20.85 -16.46 -22.37
C GLY A 234 20.54 -14.96 -22.40
N PRO A 235 19.30 -14.57 -22.79
CA PRO A 235 18.85 -13.18 -22.70
C PRO A 235 18.86 -12.70 -21.24
N ILE A 236 19.02 -11.40 -21.05
CA ILE A 236 18.90 -10.79 -19.72
C ILE A 236 17.43 -10.93 -19.28
N VAL A 237 17.20 -11.67 -18.19
CA VAL A 237 15.86 -11.83 -17.60
C VAL A 237 15.73 -10.90 -16.40
N ILE A 238 14.67 -10.11 -16.39
CA ILE A 238 14.29 -9.29 -15.26
C ILE A 238 13.43 -10.16 -14.35
N GLN A 239 13.93 -10.51 -13.17
CA GLN A 239 13.14 -11.26 -12.19
C GLN A 239 12.91 -10.39 -10.96
N ASN A 240 11.68 -10.43 -10.45
CA ASN A 240 11.36 -9.79 -9.18
C ASN A 240 11.90 -10.64 -8.02
N GLN A 241 12.84 -10.10 -7.24
CA GLN A 241 13.36 -10.76 -6.03
C GLN A 241 12.32 -10.79 -4.90
N PHE A 242 11.40 -9.83 -4.89
CA PHE A 242 10.45 -9.60 -3.81
C PHE A 242 9.02 -9.73 -4.33
N GLY A 243 8.53 -10.97 -4.40
CA GLY A 243 7.18 -11.28 -4.90
C GLY A 243 6.10 -10.50 -4.16
N THR A 244 5.28 -9.75 -4.90
CA THR A 244 4.14 -8.97 -4.42
C THR A 244 2.94 -9.22 -5.33
N TRP A 245 1.72 -8.89 -4.89
CA TRP A 245 0.55 -8.94 -5.79
C TRP A 245 0.69 -7.99 -6.98
N ALA A 246 1.41 -6.86 -6.81
CA ALA A 246 1.73 -5.96 -7.90
C ALA A 246 2.60 -6.63 -8.97
N SER A 247 3.59 -7.45 -8.58
CA SER A 247 4.40 -8.19 -9.55
C SER A 247 3.63 -9.34 -10.21
N MET A 248 2.79 -10.07 -9.46
CA MET A 248 1.89 -11.05 -10.09
C MET A 248 1.03 -10.42 -11.16
N LEU A 249 0.52 -9.21 -10.92
CA LEU A 249 -0.29 -8.47 -11.89
C LEU A 249 0.55 -8.01 -13.10
N ALA A 250 1.80 -7.61 -12.88
CA ALA A 250 2.74 -7.25 -13.94
C ALA A 250 3.05 -8.42 -14.88
N ASP A 251 3.34 -9.58 -14.30
CA ASP A 251 3.74 -10.80 -15.01
C ASP A 251 2.55 -11.42 -15.77
N SER A 252 1.33 -11.24 -15.27
CA SER A 252 0.13 -11.82 -15.84
C SER A 252 -0.62 -10.94 -16.85
N ARG A 253 -0.14 -9.72 -17.16
CA ARG A 253 -0.90 -8.78 -18.01
C ARG A 253 -1.21 -9.35 -19.41
N ASP A 254 -0.26 -10.08 -20.00
CA ASP A 254 -0.37 -10.56 -21.38
C ASP A 254 -1.37 -11.74 -21.48
N HIS A 255 -1.83 -12.27 -20.32
CA HIS A 255 -2.81 -13.34 -20.19
C HIS A 255 -4.27 -12.89 -20.19
N LEU A 256 -4.53 -11.58 -20.24
CA LEU A 256 -5.89 -11.04 -20.15
C LEU A 256 -6.87 -11.65 -21.17
N ARG A 257 -6.37 -12.09 -22.33
CA ARG A 257 -7.20 -12.67 -23.39
C ARG A 257 -7.40 -14.19 -23.27
N ASN A 258 -6.36 -14.93 -22.89
CA ASN A 258 -6.33 -16.40 -22.99
C ASN A 258 -6.49 -17.10 -21.63
N SER A 259 -5.94 -16.51 -20.57
CA SER A 259 -5.93 -17.08 -19.22
C SER A 259 -6.30 -16.01 -18.19
N PHE A 260 -7.52 -15.48 -18.31
CA PHE A 260 -7.96 -14.30 -17.54
C PHE A 260 -7.95 -14.51 -16.01
N TRP A 261 -8.00 -15.75 -15.53
CA TRP A 261 -7.94 -16.06 -14.09
C TRP A 261 -6.61 -15.61 -13.47
N ILE A 262 -5.51 -15.66 -14.23
CA ILE A 262 -4.17 -15.34 -13.73
C ILE A 262 -4.07 -13.87 -13.27
N PRO A 263 -4.37 -12.84 -14.08
CA PRO A 263 -4.36 -11.44 -13.63
C PRO A 263 -5.53 -11.09 -12.72
N LEU A 264 -6.65 -11.83 -12.80
CA LEU A 264 -7.83 -11.57 -11.96
C LEU A 264 -7.54 -11.81 -10.48
N MET A 265 -6.79 -12.86 -10.14
CA MET A 265 -6.51 -13.22 -8.75
C MET A 265 -5.76 -12.12 -7.96
N PRO A 266 -4.59 -11.61 -8.39
CA PRO A 266 -3.92 -10.52 -7.69
C PRO A 266 -4.74 -9.22 -7.72
N ALA A 267 -5.49 -8.93 -8.79
CA ALA A 267 -6.36 -7.76 -8.86
C ALA A 267 -7.49 -7.79 -7.81
N LEU A 268 -8.12 -8.95 -7.61
CA LEU A 268 -9.13 -9.15 -6.57
C LEU A 268 -8.51 -9.01 -5.18
N ALA A 269 -7.33 -9.59 -4.94
CA ALA A 269 -6.62 -9.49 -3.67
C ALA A 269 -6.33 -8.02 -3.29
N ILE A 270 -5.83 -7.24 -4.26
CA ILE A 270 -5.58 -5.81 -4.12
C ILE A 270 -6.88 -5.06 -3.80
N THR A 271 -7.94 -5.32 -4.55
CA THR A 271 -9.24 -4.64 -4.42
C THR A 271 -9.90 -4.92 -3.07
N ILE A 272 -9.96 -6.19 -2.65
CA ILE A 272 -10.55 -6.60 -1.38
C ILE A 272 -9.81 -5.94 -0.21
N THR A 273 -8.47 -5.93 -0.26
CA THR A 273 -7.63 -5.33 0.78
C THR A 273 -7.82 -3.81 0.84
N MET A 274 -7.82 -3.14 -0.32
CA MET A 274 -8.06 -1.70 -0.42
C MET A 274 -9.43 -1.31 0.16
N VAL A 275 -10.49 -2.04 -0.22
CA VAL A 275 -11.84 -1.83 0.31
C VAL A 275 -11.88 -2.08 1.83
N SER A 276 -11.16 -3.09 2.32
CA SER A 276 -11.07 -3.39 3.75
C SER A 276 -10.48 -2.21 4.55
N PHE A 277 -9.39 -1.60 4.06
CA PHE A 277 -8.81 -0.40 4.66
C PHE A 277 -9.76 0.80 4.60
N GLN A 278 -10.42 1.01 3.46
CA GLN A 278 -11.37 2.12 3.28
C GLN A 278 -12.56 2.02 4.25
N LEU A 279 -13.15 0.81 4.37
CA LEU A 279 -14.25 0.58 5.29
C LEU A 279 -13.78 0.71 6.75
N CYS A 280 -12.56 0.27 7.07
CA CYS A 280 -11.96 0.46 8.39
C CYS A 280 -11.87 1.95 8.75
N ALA A 281 -11.37 2.78 7.82
CA ALA A 281 -11.30 4.23 8.01
C ALA A 281 -12.68 4.83 8.29
N GLU A 282 -13.70 4.45 7.51
CA GLU A 282 -15.08 4.91 7.69
C GLU A 282 -15.67 4.43 9.03
N SER A 283 -15.34 3.22 9.46
CA SER A 283 -15.74 2.68 10.75
C SER A 283 -15.12 3.46 11.91
N LEU A 284 -13.81 3.72 11.84
CA LEU A 284 -13.09 4.53 12.84
C LEU A 284 -13.67 5.95 12.91
N LYS A 285 -13.92 6.57 11.75
CA LYS A 285 -14.49 7.92 11.66
C LYS A 285 -15.85 8.00 12.38
N ARG A 286 -16.74 7.02 12.14
CA ARG A 286 -18.06 6.94 12.80
C ARG A 286 -17.98 6.62 14.28
N TYR A 287 -16.95 5.88 14.70
CA TYR A 287 -16.75 5.56 16.10
C TYR A 287 -16.40 6.82 16.88
N PHE A 288 -15.42 7.57 16.39
CA PHE A 288 -14.96 8.78 17.06
C PHE A 288 -15.93 9.96 16.95
N SER A 289 -16.73 10.08 15.89
CA SER A 289 -17.78 11.10 15.82
C SER A 289 -18.86 10.94 16.89
N LYS A 290 -18.94 9.77 17.52
CA LYS A 290 -19.95 9.43 18.52
C LYS A 290 -19.60 9.90 19.93
N ASP A 291 -18.32 10.15 20.20
CA ASP A 291 -17.83 10.64 21.51
C ASP A 291 -17.88 12.18 21.63
N VAL A 292 -18.28 12.87 20.55
CA VAL A 292 -18.33 14.35 20.47
C VAL A 292 -19.74 14.90 20.75
N TYR A 293 -20.76 14.04 20.94
CA TYR A 293 -22.14 14.42 21.27
C TYR A 293 -22.66 13.70 22.51
#